data_AF-A0A9P0M8F3-F1
#
_entry.id   AF-A0A9P0M8F3-F1
#
_cell.length_a   1.000
_cell.length_b   1.000
_cell.length_c   1.000
_cell.angle_alpha   90.00
_cell.angle_beta   90.00
_cell.angle_gamma   90.00
#
_symmetry.space_group_name_H-M   'P 1'
#
loop_
_entity.id
_entity.type
_entity.pdbx_description
1 polymer ?
#
loop_
_entity_poly.entity_id
_entity_poly.type
_entity_poly.pdbx_seq_one_letter_code
_entity_poly.pdbx_strand_id
1 'polypeptide(L)'
;MEEFLKFNSVYTDQYHKIAKEFKRIGENIYLDHAGATLYSEKQMQHVFTELTSNIYDNPHSMNMSGKLTEDAVDLVRFRNSVFRFDLSVSNT
;
A
#
# COMPACT_ATOMS: atom_id res chain seq x y z
N MET A 1 43.49 2.90 7.58
CA MET A 1 42.30 3.51 6.96
C MET A 1 41.55 2.36 6.32
N GLU A 2 40.48 1.90 6.97
CA GLU A 2 39.35 1.10 6.45
C GLU A 2 38.66 0.43 7.65
N GLU A 3 37.96 1.24 8.43
CA GLU A 3 36.93 0.72 9.33
C GLU A 3 35.71 0.47 8.45
N PHE A 4 35.70 -0.70 7.79
CA PHE A 4 34.59 -1.12 6.94
C PHE A 4 33.30 -1.13 7.78
N LEU A 5 32.29 -0.40 7.30
CA LEU A 5 30.97 -0.31 7.90
C LEU A 5 30.44 -1.71 8.24
N LYS A 6 30.36 -2.04 9.54
CA LYS A 6 29.68 -3.25 10.00
C LYS A 6 28.18 -3.10 9.79
N PHE A 7 27.63 -3.92 8.90
CA PHE A 7 26.18 -4.00 8.71
C PHE A 7 25.52 -4.55 9.97
N ASN A 8 24.73 -3.73 10.65
CA ASN A 8 23.89 -4.14 11.77
C ASN A 8 22.44 -4.25 11.28
N SER A 9 21.88 -5.45 11.32
CA SER A 9 20.47 -5.68 11.00
C SER A 9 19.59 -5.21 12.16
N VAL A 10 19.03 -4.00 12.04
CA VAL A 10 18.17 -3.40 13.08
C VAL A 10 16.70 -3.86 12.98
N TYR A 11 16.25 -4.32 11.82
CA TYR A 11 14.81 -4.53 11.52
C TYR A 11 14.39 -5.98 11.32
N THR A 12 15.07 -6.93 11.97
CA THR A 12 14.96 -8.37 11.70
C THR A 12 13.52 -8.88 11.78
N ASP A 13 12.75 -8.50 12.81
CA ASP A 13 11.37 -9.01 12.99
C ASP A 13 10.37 -8.45 11.99
N GLN A 14 10.50 -7.16 11.66
CA GLN A 14 9.60 -6.49 10.71
C GLN A 14 9.87 -6.99 9.28
N TYR A 15 11.14 -7.19 8.94
CA TYR A 15 11.54 -7.74 7.64
C TYR A 15 10.86 -9.09 7.37
N HIS A 16 10.89 -10.03 8.33
CA HIS A 16 10.26 -11.34 8.15
C HIS A 16 8.75 -11.25 7.95
N LYS A 17 8.08 -10.29 8.59
CA LYS A 17 6.63 -10.08 8.42
C LYS A 17 6.31 -9.51 7.03
N ILE A 18 7.08 -8.52 6.59
CA ILE A 18 6.92 -7.87 5.29
C ILE A 18 7.27 -8.85 4.17
N ALA A 19 8.40 -9.55 4.26
CA ALA A 19 8.84 -10.54 3.26
C ALA A 19 7.80 -11.64 3.00
N LYS A 20 7.05 -12.05 4.03
CA LYS A 20 5.94 -13.01 3.89
C LYS A 20 4.80 -12.50 2.99
N GLU A 21 4.65 -11.19 2.79
CA GLU A 21 3.63 -10.62 1.89
C GLU A 21 4.09 -10.49 0.44
N PHE A 22 5.39 -10.70 0.17
CA PHE A 22 6.00 -10.55 -1.16
C PHE A 22 6.66 -11.84 -1.65
N LYS A 23 6.02 -13.00 -1.44
CA LYS A 23 6.63 -14.31 -1.77
C LYS A 23 6.96 -14.45 -3.26
N ARG A 24 6.24 -13.74 -4.12
CA ARG A 24 6.47 -13.71 -5.58
C ARG A 24 7.87 -13.21 -5.98
N ILE A 25 8.54 -12.45 -5.11
CA ILE A 25 9.93 -12.06 -5.34
C ILE A 25 10.84 -13.30 -5.42
N GLY A 26 10.54 -14.34 -4.62
CA GLY A 26 11.30 -15.58 -4.59
C GLY A 26 12.77 -15.32 -4.28
N GLU A 27 13.65 -15.78 -5.17
CA GLU A 27 15.10 -15.59 -5.08
C GLU A 27 15.59 -14.31 -5.78
N ASN A 28 14.70 -13.55 -6.41
CA ASN A 28 15.08 -12.34 -7.13
C ASN A 28 15.35 -11.17 -6.17
N ILE A 29 16.24 -10.27 -6.55
CA ILE A 29 16.52 -9.04 -5.80
C ILE A 29 15.88 -7.87 -6.52
N TYR A 30 14.86 -7.25 -5.92
CA TYR A 30 14.17 -6.11 -6.49
C TYR A 30 14.76 -4.79 -5.96
N LEU A 31 15.62 -4.15 -6.77
CA LEU A 31 16.30 -2.90 -6.41
C LEU A 31 15.64 -1.63 -6.99
N ASP A 32 14.54 -1.76 -7.73
CA ASP A 32 13.87 -0.65 -8.44
C ASP A 32 12.65 -0.07 -7.68
N HIS A 33 12.69 -0.09 -6.35
CA HIS A 33 11.58 0.39 -5.51
C HIS A 33 11.38 1.91 -5.56
N ALA A 34 12.37 2.67 -6.04
CA ALA A 34 12.25 4.10 -6.26
C ALA A 34 11.38 4.44 -7.49
N GLY A 35 11.39 3.58 -8.53
CA GLY A 35 10.56 3.74 -9.72
C GLY A 35 9.13 3.24 -9.50
N ALA A 36 8.98 2.08 -8.89
CA ALA A 36 7.68 1.55 -8.48
C ALA A 36 7.84 0.59 -7.30
N THR A 37 6.93 0.64 -6.34
CA THR A 37 6.89 -0.38 -5.29
C THR A 37 6.13 -1.60 -5.77
N LEU A 38 6.50 -2.77 -5.25
CA LEU A 38 5.74 -3.99 -5.47
C LEU A 38 4.44 -3.94 -4.65
N TYR A 39 3.38 -4.54 -5.19
CA TYR A 39 2.16 -4.81 -4.45
C TYR A 39 2.30 -6.06 -3.57
N SER A 40 1.67 -6.03 -2.40
CA SER A 40 1.62 -7.17 -1.49
C SER A 40 0.52 -8.16 -1.90
N GLU A 41 0.67 -9.45 -1.56
CA GLU A 41 -0.35 -10.47 -1.83
C GLU A 41 -1.71 -10.10 -1.23
N LYS A 42 -1.71 -9.55 -0.01
CA LYS A 42 -2.93 -9.13 0.67
C LYS A 42 -3.61 -7.95 -0.04
N GLN A 43 -2.82 -6.98 -0.52
CA GLN A 43 -3.36 -5.84 -1.27
C GLN A 43 -4.12 -6.33 -2.51
N MET A 44 -3.51 -7.24 -3.28
CA MET A 44 -4.18 -7.81 -4.46
C MET A 44 -5.42 -8.60 -4.07
N GLN A 45 -5.32 -9.48 -3.07
CA GLN A 45 -6.44 -10.28 -2.62
C GLN A 45 -7.62 -9.41 -2.18
N HIS A 46 -7.35 -8.33 -1.45
CA HIS A 46 -8.38 -7.39 -1.01
C HIS A 46 -9.04 -6.69 -2.20
N VAL A 47 -8.25 -6.15 -3.14
CA VAL A 47 -8.78 -5.51 -4.36
C VAL A 47 -9.64 -6.48 -5.16
N PHE A 48 -9.18 -7.71 -5.39
CA PHE A 48 -9.97 -8.70 -6.12
C PHE A 48 -11.26 -9.08 -5.37
N THR A 49 -11.19 -9.24 -4.05
CA THR A 49 -12.38 -9.56 -3.24
C THR A 49 -13.41 -8.43 -3.33
N GLU A 50 -12.99 -7.17 -3.20
CA GLU A 50 -13.87 -6.00 -3.31
C GLU A 50 -14.53 -5.94 -4.69
N LEU A 51 -13.74 -6.07 -5.76
CA LEU A 51 -14.24 -5.97 -7.14
C LEU A 51 -15.13 -7.15 -7.56
N THR A 52 -15.00 -8.31 -6.93
CA THR A 52 -15.81 -9.50 -7.24
C THR A 52 -17.05 -9.62 -6.36
N SER A 53 -17.03 -9.02 -5.15
CA SER A 53 -18.15 -9.09 -4.20
C SER A 53 -19.11 -7.91 -4.33
N ASN A 54 -18.64 -6.77 -4.86
CA ASN A 54 -19.43 -5.54 -4.98
C ASN A 54 -19.60 -5.13 -6.45
N ILE A 55 -20.70 -4.45 -6.74
CA ILE A 55 -20.94 -3.82 -8.04
C ILE A 55 -20.62 -2.34 -7.89
N TYR A 56 -19.44 -1.95 -8.40
CA TYR A 56 -19.09 -0.55 -8.58
C TYR A 56 -19.45 -0.12 -10.00
N ASP A 57 -20.08 1.04 -10.13
CA ASP A 57 -20.39 1.66 -11.42
C ASP A 57 -20.01 3.15 -11.37
N ASN A 58 -20.55 3.97 -12.26
CA ASN A 58 -20.26 5.39 -12.23
C ASN A 58 -20.78 6.01 -10.91
N PRO A 59 -19.93 6.67 -10.08
CA PRO A 59 -20.34 7.35 -8.85
C PRO A 59 -21.52 8.31 -9.01
N HIS A 60 -21.68 8.89 -10.21
CA HIS A 60 -22.74 9.83 -10.52
C HIS A 60 -24.03 9.18 -11.02
N SER A 61 -24.09 7.86 -11.11
CA SER A 61 -25.32 7.10 -11.35
C SER A 61 -26.26 7.27 -10.16
N MET A 62 -27.50 7.68 -10.41
CA MET A 62 -28.53 7.84 -9.36
C MET A 62 -29.14 6.49 -8.93
N ASN A 63 -28.31 5.44 -8.82
CA ASN A 63 -28.68 4.10 -8.37
C ASN A 63 -27.89 3.72 -7.10
N MET A 64 -28.19 2.56 -6.51
CA MET A 64 -27.55 2.13 -5.26
C MET A 64 -26.06 1.80 -5.44
N SER A 65 -25.65 1.24 -6.57
CA SER A 65 -24.25 0.95 -6.90
C SER A 65 -23.42 2.22 -7.11
N GLY A 66 -24.03 3.27 -7.66
CA GLY A 66 -23.40 4.58 -7.88
C GLY A 66 -23.07 5.24 -6.57
N LYS A 67 -24.03 5.27 -5.64
CA LYS A 67 -23.79 5.76 -4.28
C LYS A 67 -22.70 4.97 -3.55
N LEU A 68 -22.69 3.64 -3.68
CA LEU A 68 -21.65 2.80 -3.07
C LEU A 68 -20.26 3.14 -3.64
N THR A 69 -20.19 3.42 -4.95
CA THR A 69 -18.95 3.84 -5.59
C THR A 69 -18.52 5.25 -5.17
N GLU A 70 -19.45 6.19 -5.07
CA GLU A 70 -19.22 7.54 -4.55
C GLU A 70 -18.64 7.50 -3.12
N ASP A 71 -19.29 6.76 -2.22
CA ASP A 71 -18.84 6.58 -0.84
C ASP A 71 -17.43 5.97 -0.76
N ALA A 72 -17.14 4.95 -1.58
CA ALA A 72 -15.83 4.31 -1.61
C ALA A 72 -14.72 5.27 -2.08
N VAL A 73 -15.00 6.09 -3.10
CA VAL A 73 -14.05 7.10 -3.60
C VAL A 73 -13.80 8.17 -2.54
N ASP A 74 -14.84 8.66 -1.87
CA ASP A 74 -14.71 9.69 -0.85
C ASP A 74 -13.97 9.20 0.39
N LEU A 75 -14.18 7.95 0.82
CA LEU A 75 -13.40 7.34 1.90
C LEU A 75 -11.90 7.30 1.57
N VAL A 76 -11.53 6.94 0.34
CA VAL A 76 -10.12 6.90 -0.09
C VAL A 76 -9.53 8.32 -0.14
N ARG A 77 -10.29 9.30 -0.67
CA ARG A 77 -9.87 10.71 -0.69
C ARG A 77 -9.65 11.26 0.71
N PHE A 78 -10.57 10.97 1.63
CA PHE A 78 -10.46 11.37 3.02
C PHE A 78 -9.22 10.75 3.66
N ARG A 79 -9.03 9.44 3.52
CA ARG A 79 -7.85 8.73 4.05
C ARG A 79 -6.53 9.34 3.56
N ASN A 80 -6.43 9.61 2.26
CA ASN A 80 -5.22 10.17 1.67
C ASN A 80 -4.99 11.64 2.07
N SER A 81 -6.07 12.40 2.30
CA SER A 81 -6.00 13.79 2.75
C SER A 81 -5.53 13.88 4.20
N VAL A 82 -6.04 13.01 5.09
CA VAL A 82 -5.59 12.93 6.49
C VAL A 82 -4.13 12.53 6.57
N PHE A 83 -3.70 11.52 5.80
CA PHE A 83 -2.28 11.12 5.74
C PHE A 83 -1.34 12.25 5.28
N ARG A 84 -1.82 13.20 4.47
CA ARG A 84 -1.02 14.36 4.04
C ARG A 84 -0.82 15.41 5.12
N PHE A 85 -1.70 15.52 6.12
CA PHE A 85 -1.55 16.52 7.19
C PHE A 85 -0.49 16.10 8.22
N ASP A 86 -0.37 14.81 8.56
CA ASP A 86 0.64 14.30 9.52
C ASP A 86 2.09 14.41 9.02
N LEU A 87 2.31 14.64 7.72
CA LEU A 87 3.66 14.81 7.15
C LEU A 87 4.18 16.26 7.19
N SER A 88 3.44 17.20 7.80
CA SER A 88 3.80 18.63 7.83
C SER A 88 4.23 19.21 9.19
N VAL A 89 4.34 18.41 10.26
CA VAL A 89 4.78 18.91 11.56
C VAL A 89 5.87 18.03 12.16
N SER A 90 7.11 18.26 11.73
CA SER A 90 8.32 17.93 12.50
C SER A 90 9.52 18.61 11.85
N ASN A 91 9.52 19.94 11.87
CA ASN A 91 10.74 20.73 11.73
C ASN A 91 10.59 22.04 12.51
N THR A 92 10.79 21.91 13.82
CA THR A 92 11.35 22.92 14.74
C THR A 92 11.79 22.20 16.00
#